data_AF-V5I7Q3-F1
#
_entry.id   AF-V5I7Q3-F1
#
_cell.length_a   1.000
_cell.length_b   1.000
_cell.length_c   1.000
_cell.angle_alpha   90.00
_cell.angle_beta   90.00
_cell.angle_gamma   90.00
#
_symmetry.space_group_name_H-M   'P 1'
#
loop_
_entity.id
_entity.type
_entity.pdbx_description
1 polymer ?
#
loop_
_entity_poly.entity_id
_entity_poly.type
_entity_poly.pdbx_seq_one_letter_code
_entity_poly.pdbx_strand_id
1 'polypeptide(L)'
;AFKRYFYLLENLAYVKSFNMCFELQDCQEIFCALFHLMFKIVNDEHSGRVKSFMLDVLCPLITESDMVSNDLLDIILMNIVEPNKTQQKNAYYLAKELIVKTSETLEPYIQAFFNHVLILGKEDKNLQICGKVYDLIYELNHICPQILLAVLPQLECKLKSPLENERLAAVALLAKMFSEKDSELARRHTSLWRAFLGRFNDISIAIRTKCVQYSMHFLLNHPDLRKDITDTLKMRQHDSEENVRYQVVMAIVTTARNDFQVVSDSEDLLEFVKERTLDKKFKIRKEAMSGLALIYRKHLSDPDVPNATKKAVTWIKDKILHGYYMAGMEDRLLVERLLNTCLVPYQLPAAERMKKLYHLLGTVDEHATKAFMELQKNQLCVRKLVLEWLELHRRPIQTAELQKEMALKVQALSRCLPEPVKAHEFLTKFSNHLKRDSSLLEHFEIVARPSVSCKECS
;
A
#
# COMPACT_ATOMS: atom_id res chain seq x y z
N ALA A 1 10.66 -49.08 15.68
CA ALA A 1 9.86 -48.14 16.49
C ALA A 1 8.65 -47.62 15.70
N PHE A 2 8.83 -46.94 14.56
CA PHE A 2 7.76 -46.33 13.76
C PHE A 2 6.54 -47.24 13.50
N LYS A 3 6.72 -48.47 13.02
CA LYS A 3 5.61 -49.41 12.77
C LYS A 3 4.72 -49.66 14.00
N ARG A 4 5.31 -49.68 15.21
CA ARG A 4 4.55 -49.88 16.46
C ARG A 4 3.73 -48.64 16.82
N TYR A 5 4.32 -47.44 16.70
CA TYR A 5 3.62 -46.18 16.96
C TYR A 5 2.54 -45.88 15.92
N PHE A 6 2.81 -46.19 14.65
CA PHE A 6 1.82 -46.10 13.58
C PHE A 6 0.63 -47.03 13.86
N TYR A 7 0.89 -48.30 14.17
CA TYR A 7 -0.15 -49.27 14.53
C TYR A 7 -0.93 -48.83 15.78
N LEU A 8 -0.26 -48.24 16.78
CA LEU A 8 -0.93 -47.70 17.97
C LEU A 8 -1.87 -46.55 17.60
N LEU A 9 -1.38 -45.55 16.86
CA LEU A 9 -2.19 -44.40 16.44
C LEU A 9 -3.39 -44.83 15.58
N GLU A 10 -3.16 -45.75 14.64
CA GLU A 10 -4.21 -46.32 13.79
C GLU A 10 -5.30 -47.02 14.62
N ASN A 11 -4.92 -47.82 15.61
CA ASN A 11 -5.92 -48.46 16.49
C ASN A 11 -6.63 -47.45 17.40
N LEU A 12 -5.92 -46.47 17.94
CA LEU A 12 -6.53 -45.42 18.78
C LEU A 12 -7.58 -44.62 17.99
N ALA A 13 -7.28 -44.32 16.73
CA ALA A 13 -8.21 -43.68 15.80
C ALA A 13 -9.41 -44.58 15.47
N TYR A 14 -9.15 -45.83 15.05
CA TYR A 14 -10.20 -46.74 14.56
C TYR A 14 -11.16 -47.19 15.66
N VAL A 15 -10.63 -47.50 16.85
CA VAL A 15 -11.42 -47.94 18.00
C VAL A 15 -12.02 -46.74 18.76
N LYS A 16 -11.62 -45.51 18.42
CA LYS A 16 -11.98 -44.27 19.15
C LYS A 16 -11.71 -44.40 20.65
N SER A 17 -10.57 -44.98 21.03
CA SER A 17 -10.31 -45.38 22.42
C SER A 17 -10.30 -44.19 23.40
N PHE A 18 -9.97 -42.98 22.93
CA PHE A 18 -10.00 -41.79 23.77
C PHE A 18 -11.42 -41.33 24.16
N ASN A 19 -12.48 -41.84 23.52
CA ASN A 19 -13.85 -41.54 23.94
C ASN A 19 -14.14 -42.11 25.35
N MET A 20 -13.44 -43.16 25.77
CA MET A 20 -13.55 -43.65 27.16
C MET A 20 -13.11 -42.61 28.19
N CYS A 21 -12.29 -41.63 27.79
CA CYS A 21 -11.87 -40.55 28.69
C CYS A 21 -13.03 -39.64 29.08
N PHE A 22 -14.16 -39.62 28.37
CA PHE A 22 -15.33 -38.82 28.76
C PHE A 22 -15.89 -39.21 30.13
N GLU A 23 -15.71 -40.46 30.57
CA GLU A 23 -16.16 -40.95 31.88
C GLU A 23 -15.21 -40.56 33.04
N LEU A 24 -14.05 -39.98 32.73
CA LEU A 24 -13.05 -39.58 33.73
C LEU A 24 -13.34 -38.18 34.27
N GLN A 25 -13.10 -37.98 35.57
CA GLN A 25 -13.27 -36.67 36.23
C GLN A 25 -12.34 -35.60 35.63
N ASP A 26 -11.10 -35.98 35.25
CA ASP A 26 -10.07 -35.06 34.73
C ASP A 26 -9.99 -35.09 33.19
N CYS A 27 -11.09 -35.41 32.50
CA CYS A 27 -11.11 -35.60 31.06
C CYS A 27 -10.60 -34.39 30.25
N GLN A 28 -10.91 -33.17 30.69
CA GLN A 28 -10.49 -31.93 30.05
C GLN A 28 -8.97 -31.73 30.12
N GLU A 29 -8.32 -32.06 31.24
CA GLU A 29 -6.86 -31.98 31.36
C GLU A 29 -6.16 -32.96 30.42
N ILE A 30 -6.71 -34.18 30.32
CA ILE A 30 -6.23 -35.21 29.40
C ILE A 30 -6.38 -34.74 27.95
N PHE A 31 -7.51 -34.14 27.59
CA PHE A 31 -7.73 -33.60 26.25
C PHE A 31 -6.77 -32.46 25.93
N CYS A 32 -6.62 -31.47 26.82
CA CYS A 32 -5.66 -30.40 26.64
C CYS A 32 -4.23 -30.93 26.43
N ALA A 33 -3.80 -31.90 27.26
CA ALA A 33 -2.48 -32.52 27.12
C ALA A 33 -2.32 -33.27 25.78
N LEU A 34 -3.35 -33.99 25.33
CA LEU A 34 -3.35 -34.72 24.06
C LEU A 34 -3.27 -33.78 22.87
N PHE A 35 -4.07 -32.71 22.85
CA PHE A 35 -4.07 -31.72 21.77
C PHE A 35 -2.73 -31.00 21.69
N HIS A 36 -2.18 -30.56 22.84
CA HIS A 36 -0.85 -29.99 22.89
C HIS A 36 0.22 -30.94 22.34
N LEU A 37 0.15 -32.22 22.72
CA LEU A 37 1.09 -33.22 22.21
C LEU A 37 0.97 -33.37 20.69
N MET A 38 -0.24 -33.53 20.15
CA MET A 38 -0.46 -33.72 18.71
C MET A 38 0.04 -32.52 17.89
N PHE A 39 -0.28 -31.29 18.31
CA PHE A 39 0.23 -30.09 17.64
C PHE A 39 1.74 -29.93 17.76
N LYS A 40 2.34 -30.31 18.90
CA LYS A 40 3.79 -30.24 19.11
C LYS A 40 4.56 -31.25 18.27
N ILE A 41 4.04 -32.46 18.09
CA ILE A 41 4.79 -33.54 17.40
C ILE A 41 4.57 -33.55 15.90
N VAL A 42 3.48 -32.97 15.38
CA VAL A 42 3.17 -33.02 13.95
C VAL A 42 4.22 -32.27 13.13
N ASN A 43 4.85 -32.96 12.18
CA ASN A 43 5.95 -32.42 11.38
C ASN A 43 5.91 -32.96 9.93
N ASP A 44 6.91 -32.58 9.13
CA ASP A 44 6.98 -32.90 7.70
C ASP A 44 7.27 -34.39 7.42
N GLU A 45 7.82 -35.13 8.39
CA GLU A 45 8.06 -36.57 8.26
C GLU A 45 6.77 -37.41 8.39
N HIS A 46 5.69 -36.81 8.92
CA HIS A 46 4.40 -37.49 9.00
C HIS A 46 3.68 -37.49 7.65
N SER A 47 3.31 -38.69 7.18
CA SER A 47 2.50 -38.85 5.98
C SER A 47 1.09 -38.29 6.16
N GLY A 48 0.39 -38.01 5.04
CA GLY A 48 -1.01 -37.57 5.08
C GLY A 48 -1.92 -38.54 5.83
N ARG A 49 -1.63 -39.85 5.79
CA ARG A 49 -2.36 -40.87 6.55
C ARG A 49 -2.15 -40.74 8.06
N VAL A 50 -0.93 -40.45 8.51
CA VAL A 50 -0.66 -40.19 9.94
C VAL A 50 -1.42 -38.95 10.41
N LYS A 51 -1.39 -37.87 9.64
CA LYS A 51 -2.13 -36.64 9.94
C LYS A 51 -3.65 -36.88 9.97
N SER A 52 -4.16 -37.73 9.08
CA SER A 52 -5.56 -38.15 9.08
C SER A 52 -5.92 -38.91 10.35
N PHE A 53 -5.11 -39.88 10.78
CA PHE A 53 -5.35 -40.58 12.05
C PHE A 53 -5.25 -39.67 13.27
N MET A 54 -4.38 -38.66 13.26
CA MET A 54 -4.37 -37.63 14.31
C MET A 54 -5.72 -36.90 14.37
N LEU A 55 -6.29 -36.51 13.23
CA LEU A 55 -7.62 -35.90 13.18
C LEU A 55 -8.73 -36.87 13.61
N ASP A 56 -8.64 -38.15 13.21
CA ASP A 56 -9.63 -39.16 13.60
C ASP A 56 -9.62 -39.41 15.11
N VAL A 57 -8.50 -39.15 15.80
CA VAL A 57 -8.42 -39.11 17.26
C VAL A 57 -8.98 -37.80 17.84
N LEU A 58 -8.64 -36.64 17.26
CA LEU A 58 -8.96 -35.34 17.84
C LEU A 58 -10.42 -34.89 17.59
N CYS A 59 -10.99 -35.16 16.42
CA CYS A 59 -12.33 -34.71 16.05
C CYS A 59 -13.42 -35.24 16.99
N PRO A 60 -13.48 -36.56 17.32
CA PRO A 60 -14.49 -37.10 18.24
C PRO A 60 -14.46 -36.43 19.61
N LEU A 61 -13.27 -36.03 20.09
CA LEU A 61 -13.10 -35.38 21.39
C LEU A 61 -13.66 -33.95 21.43
N ILE A 62 -13.92 -33.35 20.27
CA ILE A 62 -14.68 -32.11 20.16
C ILE A 62 -16.15 -32.41 19.93
N THR A 63 -16.48 -33.23 18.92
CA THR A 63 -17.86 -33.42 18.46
C THR A 63 -18.74 -34.19 19.43
N GLU A 64 -18.15 -35.12 20.19
CA GLU A 64 -18.87 -35.96 21.16
C GLU A 64 -18.76 -35.39 22.60
N SER A 65 -18.08 -34.27 22.80
CA SER A 65 -17.94 -33.65 24.12
C SER A 65 -19.15 -32.77 24.47
N ASP A 66 -19.62 -32.84 25.72
CA ASP A 66 -20.66 -31.96 26.24
C ASP A 66 -20.20 -30.49 26.35
N MET A 67 -18.89 -30.26 26.51
CA MET A 67 -18.31 -28.92 26.68
C MET A 67 -16.89 -28.84 26.17
N VAL A 68 -16.62 -27.79 25.38
CA VAL A 68 -15.27 -27.38 24.99
C VAL A 68 -14.79 -26.27 25.93
N SER A 69 -13.69 -26.51 26.65
CA SER A 69 -13.07 -25.52 27.55
C SER A 69 -12.36 -24.39 26.79
N ASN A 70 -12.22 -23.22 27.42
CA ASN A 70 -11.46 -22.11 26.84
C ASN A 70 -9.97 -22.44 26.68
N ASP A 71 -9.40 -23.26 27.58
CA ASP A 71 -8.03 -23.74 27.45
C ASP A 71 -7.85 -24.58 26.18
N LEU A 72 -8.80 -25.48 25.89
CA LEU A 72 -8.77 -26.26 24.66
C LEU A 72 -8.91 -25.36 23.41
N LEU A 73 -9.77 -24.35 23.47
CA LEU A 73 -9.87 -23.35 22.40
C LEU A 73 -8.55 -22.59 22.20
N ASP A 74 -7.89 -22.17 23.28
CA ASP A 74 -6.59 -21.49 23.22
C ASP A 74 -5.55 -22.36 22.50
N ILE A 75 -5.48 -23.64 22.85
CA ILE A 75 -4.57 -24.60 22.23
C ILE A 75 -4.85 -24.73 20.72
N ILE A 76 -6.11 -24.88 20.32
CA ILE A 76 -6.47 -25.07 18.90
C ILE A 76 -6.21 -23.78 18.11
N LEU A 77 -6.74 -22.66 18.59
CA LEU A 77 -6.78 -21.40 17.85
C LEU A 77 -5.42 -20.69 17.81
N MET A 78 -4.53 -20.92 18.79
CA MET A 78 -3.17 -20.38 18.73
C MET A 78 -2.36 -20.90 17.54
N ASN A 79 -2.71 -22.08 17.01
CA ASN A 79 -2.03 -22.66 15.84
C ASN A 79 -2.40 -21.98 14.51
N ILE A 80 -3.47 -21.18 14.47
CA ILE A 80 -3.92 -20.50 13.24
C ILE A 80 -3.44 -19.06 13.09
N VAL A 81 -2.74 -18.51 14.10
CA VAL A 81 -2.24 -17.13 14.10
C VAL A 81 -0.72 -17.05 14.20
N GLU A 82 -0.15 -15.90 13.83
CA GLU A 82 1.30 -15.68 13.90
C GLU A 82 1.80 -15.65 15.36
N PRO A 83 3.02 -16.14 15.65
CA PRO A 83 3.99 -16.70 14.71
C PRO A 83 3.79 -18.19 14.42
N ASN A 84 2.88 -18.87 15.14
CA ASN A 84 2.70 -20.32 15.03
C ASN A 84 2.25 -20.74 13.62
N LYS A 85 1.37 -19.96 13.00
CA LYS A 85 0.92 -20.16 11.61
C LYS A 85 2.10 -20.34 10.64
N THR A 86 3.12 -19.48 10.70
CA THR A 86 4.28 -19.55 9.80
C THR A 86 5.36 -20.50 10.28
N GLN A 87 5.63 -20.53 11.59
CA GLN A 87 6.70 -21.34 12.17
C GLN A 87 6.36 -22.84 12.25
N GLN A 88 5.08 -23.18 12.41
CA GLN A 88 4.61 -24.55 12.62
C GLN A 88 3.54 -24.93 11.59
N LYS A 89 3.92 -24.94 10.31
CA LYS A 89 2.99 -25.15 9.17
C LYS A 89 2.15 -26.43 9.31
N ASN A 90 2.72 -27.53 9.81
CA ASN A 90 1.98 -28.78 9.97
C ASN A 90 0.93 -28.70 11.08
N ALA A 91 1.23 -28.03 12.19
CA ALA A 91 0.27 -27.78 13.27
C ALA A 91 -0.85 -26.85 12.78
N TYR A 92 -0.50 -25.83 11.99
CA TYR A 92 -1.48 -24.98 11.30
C TYR A 92 -2.43 -25.78 10.40
N TYR A 93 -1.91 -26.64 9.53
CA TYR A 93 -2.76 -27.45 8.63
C TYR A 93 -3.66 -28.41 9.42
N LEU A 94 -3.12 -29.05 10.47
CA LEU A 94 -3.90 -29.92 11.35
C LEU A 94 -5.02 -29.13 12.05
N ALA A 95 -4.72 -27.96 12.60
CA ALA A 95 -5.70 -27.09 13.26
C ALA A 95 -6.77 -26.60 12.28
N LYS A 96 -6.37 -26.22 11.07
CA LYS A 96 -7.28 -25.81 9.99
C LYS A 96 -8.27 -26.92 9.66
N GLU A 97 -7.80 -28.14 9.40
CA GLU A 97 -8.68 -29.27 9.09
C GLU A 97 -9.57 -29.64 10.27
N LEU A 98 -9.05 -29.59 11.49
CA LEU A 98 -9.80 -29.84 12.70
C LEU A 98 -10.96 -28.85 12.85
N ILE A 99 -10.70 -27.55 12.77
CA ILE A 99 -11.72 -26.48 12.87
C ILE A 99 -12.82 -26.68 11.82
N VAL A 100 -12.45 -27.01 10.58
CA VAL A 100 -13.43 -27.25 9.51
C VAL A 100 -14.31 -28.45 9.83
N LYS A 101 -13.71 -29.58 10.21
CA LYS A 101 -14.42 -30.83 10.51
C LYS A 101 -15.32 -30.75 11.74
N THR A 102 -14.98 -29.89 12.71
CA THR A 102 -15.71 -29.76 13.98
C THR A 102 -16.40 -28.40 14.12
N SER A 103 -16.66 -27.72 13.00
CA SER A 103 -17.14 -26.33 12.98
C SER A 103 -18.48 -26.14 13.67
N GLU A 104 -19.45 -27.01 13.44
CA GLU A 104 -20.79 -26.95 14.04
C GLU A 104 -20.73 -27.00 15.58
N THR A 105 -19.85 -27.82 16.13
CA THR A 105 -19.67 -27.92 17.59
C THR A 105 -18.86 -26.76 18.15
N LEU A 106 -17.81 -26.31 17.44
CA LEU A 106 -16.96 -25.21 17.91
C LEU A 106 -17.63 -23.83 17.83
N GLU A 107 -18.55 -23.62 16.88
CA GLU A 107 -19.20 -22.34 16.62
C GLU A 107 -19.75 -21.66 17.89
N PRO A 108 -20.61 -22.28 18.72
CA PRO A 108 -21.15 -21.63 19.91
C PRO A 108 -20.08 -21.23 20.92
N TYR A 109 -19.03 -22.05 21.10
CA TYR A 109 -17.94 -21.74 22.05
C TYR A 109 -17.04 -20.61 21.54
N ILE A 110 -16.72 -20.61 20.24
CA ILE A 110 -15.95 -19.52 19.61
C ILE A 110 -16.76 -18.21 19.65
N GLN A 111 -18.06 -18.28 19.36
CA GLN A 111 -18.95 -17.11 19.48
C GLN A 111 -19.00 -16.59 20.92
N ALA A 112 -19.15 -17.47 21.90
CA ALA A 112 -19.17 -17.10 23.31
C ALA A 112 -17.84 -16.46 23.73
N PHE A 113 -16.69 -17.01 23.31
CA PHE A 113 -15.37 -16.43 23.54
C PHE A 113 -15.29 -15.00 22.99
N PHE A 114 -15.62 -14.80 21.71
CA PHE A 114 -15.57 -13.48 21.10
C PHE A 114 -16.53 -12.49 21.75
N ASN A 115 -17.73 -12.92 22.17
CA ASN A 115 -18.67 -12.05 22.88
C ASN A 115 -18.10 -11.59 24.25
N HIS A 116 -17.44 -12.49 24.99
CA HIS A 116 -16.80 -12.13 26.26
C HIS A 116 -15.69 -11.09 26.08
N VAL A 117 -14.86 -11.26 25.05
CA VAL A 117 -13.72 -10.36 24.82
C VAL A 117 -14.14 -9.06 24.14
N LEU A 118 -14.90 -9.13 23.04
CA LEU A 118 -15.30 -7.95 22.27
C LEU A 118 -16.38 -7.13 22.97
N ILE A 119 -17.40 -7.75 23.56
CA ILE A 119 -18.57 -7.00 24.06
C ILE A 119 -18.46 -6.76 25.57
N LEU A 120 -18.09 -7.78 26.33
CA LEU A 120 -18.01 -7.67 27.80
C LEU A 120 -16.66 -7.12 28.28
N GLY A 121 -15.64 -7.05 27.43
CA GLY A 121 -14.29 -6.60 27.81
C GLY A 121 -13.64 -7.49 28.87
N LYS A 122 -14.07 -8.75 28.97
CA LYS A 122 -13.55 -9.73 29.94
C LYS A 122 -12.45 -10.55 29.27
N GLU A 123 -11.23 -10.08 29.39
CA GLU A 123 -10.04 -10.80 28.94
C GLU A 123 -9.51 -11.69 30.08
N ASP A 124 -9.45 -13.00 29.84
CA ASP A 124 -8.71 -13.91 30.70
C ASP A 124 -7.23 -13.85 30.34
N LYS A 125 -6.41 -13.32 31.25
CA LYS A 125 -4.98 -13.14 31.04
C LYS A 125 -4.21 -14.46 30.90
N ASN A 126 -4.82 -15.58 31.28
CA ASN A 126 -4.21 -16.90 31.12
C ASN A 126 -4.30 -17.40 29.68
N LEU A 127 -5.26 -16.90 28.89
CA LEU A 127 -5.48 -17.30 27.50
C LEU A 127 -4.68 -16.40 26.55
N GLN A 128 -3.79 -17.01 25.77
CA GLN A 128 -2.96 -16.29 24.80
C GLN A 128 -3.79 -15.73 23.64
N ILE A 129 -4.90 -16.39 23.30
CA ILE A 129 -5.83 -15.96 22.25
C ILE A 129 -6.49 -14.60 22.52
N CYS A 130 -6.62 -14.17 23.78
CA CYS A 130 -7.19 -12.86 24.12
C CYS A 130 -6.40 -11.70 23.51
N GLY A 131 -5.07 -11.83 23.39
CA GLY A 131 -4.22 -10.81 22.77
C GLY A 131 -4.25 -10.80 21.23
N LYS A 132 -4.93 -11.76 20.60
CA LYS A 132 -4.91 -12.00 19.14
C LYS A 132 -6.29 -12.04 18.50
N VAL A 133 -7.29 -11.46 19.15
CA VAL A 133 -8.70 -11.52 18.75
C VAL A 133 -8.93 -11.11 17.29
N TYR A 134 -8.37 -9.99 16.85
CA TYR A 134 -8.55 -9.52 15.47
C TYR A 134 -7.83 -10.41 14.45
N ASP A 135 -6.66 -10.95 14.78
CA ASP A 135 -5.94 -11.91 13.94
C ASP A 135 -6.72 -13.23 13.82
N LEU A 136 -7.32 -13.68 14.92
CA LEU A 136 -8.19 -14.86 14.94
C LEU A 136 -9.42 -14.68 14.05
N ILE A 137 -10.11 -13.54 14.14
CA ILE A 137 -11.26 -13.25 13.26
C ILE A 137 -10.82 -13.26 11.79
N TYR A 138 -9.66 -12.66 11.48
CA TYR A 138 -9.11 -12.67 10.13
C TYR A 138 -8.88 -14.10 9.62
N GLU A 139 -8.19 -14.93 10.41
CA GLU A 139 -7.84 -16.30 10.02
C GLU A 139 -9.05 -17.23 9.96
N LEU A 140 -9.97 -17.14 10.92
CA LEU A 140 -11.22 -17.90 10.92
C LEU A 140 -12.10 -17.53 9.73
N ASN A 141 -12.10 -16.29 9.27
CA ASN A 141 -12.83 -15.92 8.05
C ASN A 141 -12.28 -16.60 6.80
N HIS A 142 -10.98 -16.86 6.74
CA HIS A 142 -10.34 -17.60 5.64
C HIS A 142 -10.49 -19.12 5.76
N ILE A 143 -10.55 -19.64 6.99
CA ILE A 143 -10.63 -21.08 7.26
C ILE A 143 -12.07 -21.59 7.20
N CYS A 144 -12.97 -20.91 7.91
CA CYS A 144 -14.33 -21.39 8.22
C CYS A 144 -15.27 -20.20 8.53
N PRO A 145 -15.58 -19.33 7.55
CA PRO A 145 -16.28 -18.07 7.77
C PRO A 145 -17.68 -18.21 8.40
N GLN A 146 -18.33 -19.36 8.29
CA GLN A 146 -19.63 -19.62 8.93
C GLN A 146 -19.58 -19.49 10.47
N ILE A 147 -18.45 -19.83 11.10
CA ILE A 147 -18.26 -19.71 12.55
C ILE A 147 -18.36 -18.24 13.02
N LEU A 148 -18.13 -17.28 12.12
CA LEU A 148 -18.09 -15.86 12.45
C LEU A 148 -19.42 -15.13 12.17
N LEU A 149 -20.48 -15.83 11.75
CA LEU A 149 -21.75 -15.19 11.36
C LEU A 149 -22.31 -14.29 12.46
N ALA A 150 -22.25 -14.72 13.72
CA ALA A 150 -22.69 -13.93 14.87
C ALA A 150 -21.61 -13.01 15.45
N VAL A 151 -20.35 -13.17 15.03
CA VAL A 151 -19.19 -12.41 15.53
C VAL A 151 -18.98 -11.14 14.71
N LEU A 152 -19.05 -11.21 13.37
CA LEU A 152 -18.81 -10.05 12.51
C LEU A 152 -19.74 -8.85 12.80
N PRO A 153 -21.06 -9.03 13.05
CA PRO A 153 -21.92 -7.91 13.42
C PRO A 153 -21.49 -7.18 14.69
N GLN A 154 -20.82 -7.88 15.63
CA GLN A 154 -20.33 -7.28 16.88
C GLN A 154 -19.22 -6.25 16.65
N LEU A 155 -18.48 -6.35 15.53
CA LEU A 155 -17.46 -5.37 15.16
C LEU A 155 -18.06 -3.99 14.87
N GLU A 156 -19.36 -3.89 14.59
CA GLU A 156 -20.05 -2.61 14.47
C GLU A 156 -19.97 -1.80 15.79
N CYS A 157 -20.08 -2.48 16.93
CA CYS A 157 -19.91 -1.85 18.25
C CYS A 157 -18.49 -1.32 18.42
N LYS A 158 -17.48 -2.07 17.97
CA LYS A 158 -16.07 -1.65 18.04
C LYS A 158 -15.77 -0.47 17.13
N LEU A 159 -16.37 -0.39 15.94
CA LEU A 159 -16.29 0.79 15.09
C LEU A 159 -16.87 2.05 15.74
N LYS A 160 -17.87 1.89 16.61
CA LYS A 160 -18.54 3.00 17.34
C LYS A 160 -17.96 3.25 18.73
N SER A 161 -16.92 2.54 19.12
CA SER A 161 -16.31 2.66 20.45
C SER A 161 -15.84 4.09 20.75
N PRO A 162 -15.96 4.58 22.00
CA PRO A 162 -15.34 5.84 22.41
C PRO A 162 -13.80 5.78 22.35
N LEU A 163 -13.21 4.58 22.46
CA LEU A 163 -11.76 4.39 22.47
C LEU A 163 -11.19 4.36 21.05
N GLU A 164 -10.24 5.25 20.77
CA GLU A 164 -9.59 5.34 19.46
C GLU A 164 -8.91 4.02 19.06
N ASN A 165 -8.18 3.38 19.97
CA ASN A 165 -7.43 2.16 19.69
C ASN A 165 -8.35 1.00 19.25
N GLU A 166 -9.53 0.88 19.84
CA GLU A 166 -10.51 -0.13 19.45
C GLU A 166 -11.06 0.14 18.05
N ARG A 167 -11.43 1.40 17.77
CA ARG A 167 -11.91 1.79 16.43
C ARG A 167 -10.83 1.55 15.38
N LEU A 168 -9.59 1.91 15.66
CA LEU A 168 -8.46 1.72 14.75
C LEU A 168 -8.20 0.25 14.46
N ALA A 169 -8.22 -0.61 15.48
CA ALA A 169 -8.05 -2.05 15.31
C ALA A 169 -9.18 -2.67 14.46
N ALA A 170 -10.43 -2.32 14.76
CA ALA A 170 -11.58 -2.77 13.98
C ALA A 170 -11.53 -2.28 12.52
N VAL A 171 -11.16 -1.02 12.29
CA VAL A 171 -10.97 -0.47 10.94
C VAL A 171 -9.85 -1.19 10.20
N ALA A 172 -8.72 -1.46 10.85
CA ALA A 172 -7.61 -2.15 10.21
C ALA A 172 -7.99 -3.58 9.78
N LEU A 173 -8.70 -4.32 10.63
CA LEU A 173 -9.21 -5.65 10.32
C LEU A 173 -10.22 -5.60 9.16
N LEU A 174 -11.27 -4.78 9.28
CA LEU A 174 -12.35 -4.73 8.31
C LEU A 174 -11.90 -4.18 6.97
N ALA A 175 -11.00 -3.19 6.94
CA ALA A 175 -10.43 -2.70 5.67
C ALA A 175 -9.69 -3.81 4.93
N LYS A 176 -8.95 -4.66 5.65
CA LYS A 176 -8.26 -5.82 5.08
C LYS A 176 -9.28 -6.84 4.55
N MET A 177 -10.21 -7.29 5.40
CA MET A 177 -11.20 -8.32 5.05
C MET A 177 -12.15 -7.89 3.92
N PHE A 178 -12.65 -6.65 3.93
CA PHE A 178 -13.58 -6.17 2.92
C PHE A 178 -12.92 -5.89 1.56
N SER A 179 -11.60 -5.68 1.51
CA SER A 179 -10.90 -5.31 0.27
C SER A 179 -10.17 -6.47 -0.41
N GLU A 180 -10.26 -7.69 0.13
CA GLU A 180 -9.71 -8.90 -0.48
C GLU A 180 -10.46 -9.29 -1.76
N LYS A 181 -9.75 -9.74 -2.79
CA LYS A 181 -10.27 -10.00 -4.15
C LYS A 181 -11.63 -10.71 -4.21
N ASP A 182 -11.81 -11.74 -3.41
CA ASP A 182 -13.01 -12.60 -3.44
C ASP A 182 -13.93 -12.35 -2.22
N SER A 183 -13.75 -11.22 -1.54
CA SER A 183 -14.52 -10.89 -0.35
C SER A 183 -15.95 -10.50 -0.69
N GLU A 184 -16.88 -11.24 -0.08
CA GLU A 184 -18.33 -11.00 -0.18
C GLU A 184 -18.90 -10.33 1.07
N LEU A 185 -18.03 -9.95 2.00
CA LEU A 185 -18.41 -9.51 3.33
C LEU A 185 -19.17 -8.18 3.30
N ALA A 186 -18.79 -7.24 2.42
CA ALA A 186 -19.48 -5.95 2.31
C ALA A 186 -20.93 -6.13 1.82
N ARG A 187 -21.14 -7.06 0.89
CA ARG A 187 -22.45 -7.42 0.35
C ARG A 187 -23.31 -8.18 1.38
N ARG A 188 -22.71 -9.12 2.12
CA ARG A 188 -23.41 -9.93 3.14
C ARG A 188 -23.74 -9.14 4.41
N HIS A 189 -22.85 -8.24 4.83
CA HIS A 189 -22.97 -7.46 6.07
C HIS A 189 -23.08 -5.96 5.78
N THR A 190 -24.15 -5.56 5.09
CA THR A 190 -24.32 -4.17 4.62
C THR A 190 -24.36 -3.13 5.76
N SER A 191 -24.87 -3.46 6.94
CA SER A 191 -24.85 -2.57 8.10
C SER A 191 -23.41 -2.30 8.58
N LEU A 192 -22.61 -3.36 8.69
CA LEU A 192 -21.21 -3.30 9.08
C LEU A 192 -20.38 -2.53 8.04
N TRP A 193 -20.63 -2.76 6.75
CA TRP A 193 -20.02 -2.01 5.65
C TRP A 193 -20.31 -0.51 5.76
N ARG A 194 -21.58 -0.12 5.98
CA ARG A 194 -21.95 1.29 6.17
C ARG A 194 -21.29 1.90 7.40
N ALA A 195 -21.22 1.16 8.50
CA ALA A 195 -20.51 1.62 9.71
C ALA A 195 -19.02 1.84 9.43
N PHE A 196 -18.38 0.95 8.65
CA PHE A 196 -17.01 1.09 8.21
C PHE A 196 -16.79 2.32 7.33
N LEU A 197 -17.63 2.55 6.32
CA LEU A 197 -17.58 3.76 5.48
C LEU A 197 -17.69 5.05 6.32
N GLY A 198 -18.50 5.03 7.38
CA GLY A 198 -18.62 6.14 8.32
C GLY A 198 -17.29 6.51 9.01
N ARG A 199 -16.30 5.61 9.09
CA ARG A 199 -14.98 5.88 9.68
C ARG A 199 -14.04 6.68 8.77
N PHE A 200 -14.37 6.85 7.49
CA PHE A 200 -13.68 7.85 6.66
C PHE A 200 -13.86 9.27 7.21
N ASN A 201 -14.87 9.51 8.05
CA ASN A 201 -15.11 10.78 8.73
C ASN A 201 -14.81 10.72 10.24
N ASP A 202 -13.98 9.77 10.70
CA ASP A 202 -13.62 9.66 12.12
C ASP A 202 -12.90 10.91 12.64
N ILE A 203 -13.04 11.19 13.93
CA ILE A 203 -12.32 12.27 14.61
C ILE A 203 -10.80 12.05 14.58
N SER A 204 -10.35 10.78 14.64
CA SER A 204 -8.93 10.43 14.59
C SER A 204 -8.39 10.51 13.16
N ILE A 205 -7.31 11.27 13.02
CA ILE A 205 -6.55 11.39 11.77
C ILE A 205 -5.99 10.03 11.36
N ALA A 206 -5.53 9.22 12.33
CA ALA A 206 -4.93 7.92 12.07
C ALA A 206 -5.96 6.95 11.45
N ILE A 207 -7.19 6.96 11.95
CA ILE A 207 -8.29 6.14 11.43
C ILE A 207 -8.65 6.56 10.00
N ARG A 208 -8.86 7.87 9.76
CA ARG A 208 -9.14 8.38 8.41
C ARG A 208 -8.03 8.05 7.42
N THR A 209 -6.77 8.21 7.84
CA THR A 209 -5.59 7.83 7.06
C THR A 209 -5.65 6.35 6.70
N LYS A 210 -5.95 5.47 7.67
CA LYS A 210 -6.04 4.02 7.47
C LYS A 210 -7.14 3.65 6.47
N CYS A 211 -8.33 4.25 6.58
CA CYS A 211 -9.42 4.04 5.63
C CYS A 211 -9.00 4.39 4.19
N VAL A 212 -8.38 5.54 3.99
CA VAL A 212 -7.94 6.01 2.66
C VAL A 212 -6.84 5.11 2.09
N GLN A 213 -5.90 4.63 2.90
CA GLN A 213 -4.82 3.73 2.46
C GLN A 213 -5.33 2.44 1.79
N TYR A 214 -6.45 1.90 2.26
CA TYR A 214 -7.05 0.69 1.67
C TYR A 214 -7.95 0.97 0.46
N SER A 215 -8.27 2.24 0.18
CA SER A 215 -9.17 2.61 -0.94
C SER A 215 -8.69 2.07 -2.29
N MET A 216 -7.38 1.98 -2.50
CA MET A 216 -6.79 1.35 -3.69
C MET A 216 -7.26 -0.11 -3.85
N HIS A 217 -7.23 -0.91 -2.79
CA HIS A 217 -7.62 -2.32 -2.86
C HIS A 217 -9.09 -2.47 -3.22
N PHE A 218 -9.96 -1.64 -2.63
CA PHE A 218 -11.38 -1.63 -2.99
C PHE A 218 -11.61 -1.27 -4.47
N LEU A 219 -10.95 -0.21 -4.96
CA LEU A 219 -11.08 0.22 -6.35
C LEU A 219 -10.65 -0.87 -7.34
N LEU A 220 -9.55 -1.57 -7.05
CA LEU A 220 -9.03 -2.65 -7.88
C LEU A 220 -9.90 -3.91 -7.83
N ASN A 221 -10.28 -4.33 -6.62
CA ASN A 221 -10.83 -5.68 -6.39
C ASN A 221 -12.36 -5.73 -6.45
N HIS A 222 -13.07 -4.64 -6.15
CA HIS A 222 -14.53 -4.65 -5.98
C HIS A 222 -15.21 -3.58 -6.84
N PRO A 223 -15.54 -3.89 -8.12
CA PRO A 223 -16.25 -2.96 -9.01
C PRO A 223 -17.57 -2.43 -8.45
N ASP A 224 -18.31 -3.25 -7.72
CA ASP A 224 -19.59 -2.95 -7.08
C ASP A 224 -19.46 -1.94 -5.93
N LEU A 225 -18.31 -1.92 -5.22
CA LEU A 225 -18.04 -1.00 -4.11
C LEU A 225 -17.41 0.34 -4.55
N ARG A 226 -17.02 0.49 -5.83
CA ARG A 226 -16.30 1.67 -6.32
C ARG A 226 -17.03 2.97 -6.06
N LYS A 227 -18.36 2.98 -6.16
CA LYS A 227 -19.16 4.19 -5.95
C LYS A 227 -19.05 4.68 -4.50
N ASP A 228 -19.27 3.79 -3.54
CA ASP A 228 -19.16 4.10 -2.11
C ASP A 228 -17.75 4.63 -1.75
N ILE A 229 -16.71 4.01 -2.32
CA ILE A 229 -15.32 4.45 -2.10
C ILE A 229 -15.05 5.79 -2.78
N THR A 230 -15.56 6.02 -3.98
CA THR A 230 -15.39 7.31 -4.68
C THR A 230 -16.06 8.45 -3.90
N ASP A 231 -17.26 8.21 -3.36
CA ASP A 231 -18.00 9.19 -2.56
C ASP A 231 -17.26 9.52 -1.24
N THR A 232 -16.66 8.52 -0.59
CA THR A 232 -15.85 8.77 0.63
C THR A 232 -14.54 9.52 0.30
N LEU A 233 -13.87 9.18 -0.81
CA LEU A 233 -12.67 9.88 -1.27
C LEU A 233 -12.95 11.33 -1.68
N LYS A 234 -14.12 11.61 -2.28
CA LYS A 234 -14.57 12.96 -2.62
C LYS A 234 -14.55 13.89 -1.41
N MET A 235 -15.03 13.41 -0.27
CA MET A 235 -14.98 14.17 0.98
C MET A 235 -13.55 14.32 1.51
N ARG A 236 -12.75 13.24 1.43
CA ARG A 236 -11.38 13.23 1.98
C ARG A 236 -10.35 13.97 1.14
N GLN A 237 -10.62 14.26 -0.13
CA GLN A 237 -9.68 15.03 -0.95
C GLN A 237 -9.52 16.49 -0.45
N HIS A 238 -10.49 17.01 0.30
CA HIS A 238 -10.47 18.31 0.97
C HIS A 238 -10.26 18.21 2.48
N ASP A 239 -9.72 17.10 2.97
CA ASP A 239 -9.45 16.92 4.40
C ASP A 239 -8.62 18.06 4.99
N SER A 240 -8.86 18.44 6.26
CA SER A 240 -8.04 19.45 6.94
C SER A 240 -6.57 19.02 7.04
N GLU A 241 -6.34 17.71 7.20
CA GLU A 241 -5.03 17.13 7.41
C GLU A 241 -4.29 16.83 6.11
N GLU A 242 -3.08 17.37 5.98
CA GLU A 242 -2.27 17.19 4.78
C GLU A 242 -1.94 15.73 4.49
N ASN A 243 -1.73 14.91 5.52
CA ASN A 243 -1.41 13.50 5.33
C ASN A 243 -2.60 12.73 4.74
N VAL A 244 -3.84 13.05 5.14
CA VAL A 244 -5.03 12.38 4.60
C VAL A 244 -5.23 12.76 3.13
N ARG A 245 -5.12 14.05 2.80
CA ARG A 245 -5.17 14.51 1.39
C ARG A 245 -4.08 13.84 0.54
N TYR A 246 -2.86 13.71 1.08
CA TYR A 246 -1.76 12.99 0.42
C TYR A 246 -2.11 11.52 0.17
N GLN A 247 -2.69 10.82 1.16
CA GLN A 247 -3.09 9.42 0.98
C GLN A 247 -4.19 9.26 -0.07
N VAL A 248 -5.10 10.23 -0.23
CA VAL A 248 -6.13 10.18 -1.30
C VAL A 248 -5.46 10.17 -2.68
N VAL A 249 -4.51 11.08 -2.91
CA VAL A 249 -3.75 11.11 -4.16
C VAL A 249 -2.98 9.80 -4.36
N MET A 250 -2.28 9.32 -3.33
CA MET A 250 -1.54 8.06 -3.40
C MET A 250 -2.44 6.87 -3.75
N ALA A 251 -3.61 6.76 -3.13
CA ALA A 251 -4.54 5.66 -3.39
C ALA A 251 -5.00 5.65 -4.86
N ILE A 252 -5.38 6.81 -5.40
CA ILE A 252 -5.85 6.93 -6.79
C ILE A 252 -4.70 6.68 -7.78
N VAL A 253 -3.54 7.33 -7.57
CA VAL A 253 -2.38 7.18 -8.47
C VAL A 253 -1.85 5.76 -8.46
N THR A 254 -1.83 5.10 -7.29
CA THR A 254 -1.39 3.70 -7.20
C THR A 254 -2.41 2.76 -7.82
N THR A 255 -3.71 3.05 -7.73
CA THR A 255 -4.75 2.33 -8.49
C THR A 255 -4.46 2.41 -9.98
N ALA A 256 -4.28 3.62 -10.54
CA ALA A 256 -3.99 3.82 -11.96
C ALA A 256 -2.69 3.14 -12.44
N ARG A 257 -1.69 3.02 -11.55
CA ARG A 257 -0.44 2.28 -11.83
C ARG A 257 -0.69 0.78 -12.01
N ASN A 258 -1.54 0.19 -11.17
CA ASN A 258 -1.83 -1.25 -11.19
C ASN A 258 -2.86 -1.60 -12.28
N ASP A 259 -4.00 -0.91 -12.27
CA ASP A 259 -5.02 -1.03 -13.30
C ASP A 259 -5.48 0.37 -13.71
N PHE A 260 -5.13 0.71 -14.94
CA PHE A 260 -5.39 2.02 -15.49
C PHE A 260 -6.87 2.26 -15.74
N GLN A 261 -7.60 1.24 -16.19
CA GLN A 261 -8.99 1.38 -16.61
C GLN A 261 -9.87 1.88 -15.45
N VAL A 262 -9.64 1.35 -14.24
CA VAL A 262 -10.37 1.70 -13.02
C VAL A 262 -10.43 3.20 -12.75
N VAL A 263 -9.29 3.89 -12.85
CA VAL A 263 -9.24 5.34 -12.62
C VAL A 263 -9.68 6.09 -13.85
N SER A 264 -9.31 5.57 -15.02
CA SER A 264 -9.53 6.27 -16.28
C SER A 264 -11.00 6.32 -16.70
N ASP A 265 -11.81 5.37 -16.23
CA ASP A 265 -13.26 5.33 -16.43
C ASP A 265 -14.03 6.21 -15.43
N SER A 266 -13.34 6.75 -14.42
CA SER A 266 -13.94 7.59 -13.38
C SER A 266 -13.48 9.05 -13.53
N GLU A 267 -14.37 9.90 -14.04
CA GLU A 267 -14.12 11.35 -14.12
C GLU A 267 -13.87 11.96 -12.72
N ASP A 268 -14.62 11.49 -11.71
CA ASP A 268 -14.48 11.95 -10.32
C ASP A 268 -13.06 11.72 -9.76
N LEU A 269 -12.52 10.50 -9.90
CA LEU A 269 -11.19 10.17 -9.37
C LEU A 269 -10.09 11.01 -10.03
N LEU A 270 -10.20 11.25 -11.34
CA LEU A 270 -9.27 12.11 -12.07
C LEU A 270 -9.39 13.58 -11.66
N GLU A 271 -10.61 14.07 -11.43
CA GLU A 271 -10.84 15.45 -10.95
C GLU A 271 -10.27 15.65 -9.54
N PHE A 272 -10.39 14.67 -8.64
CA PHE A 272 -9.79 14.76 -7.29
C PHE A 272 -8.27 14.95 -7.38
N VAL A 273 -7.59 14.16 -8.23
CA VAL A 273 -6.14 14.30 -8.44
C VAL A 273 -5.80 15.64 -9.09
N LYS A 274 -6.59 16.07 -10.09
CA LYS A 274 -6.42 17.37 -10.76
C LYS A 274 -6.51 18.53 -9.79
N GLU A 275 -7.48 18.55 -8.88
CA GLU A 275 -7.60 19.61 -7.88
C GLU A 275 -6.40 19.63 -6.92
N ARG A 276 -5.91 18.46 -6.51
CA ARG A 276 -4.74 18.34 -5.64
C ARG A 276 -3.43 18.81 -6.29
N THR A 277 -3.39 19.04 -7.60
CA THR A 277 -2.25 19.72 -8.25
C THR A 277 -2.07 21.17 -7.77
N LEU A 278 -3.08 21.77 -7.15
CA LEU A 278 -3.06 23.11 -6.57
C LEU A 278 -3.04 23.10 -5.03
N ASP A 279 -2.73 21.96 -4.41
CA ASP A 279 -2.65 21.87 -2.95
C ASP A 279 -1.61 22.84 -2.36
N LYS A 280 -1.83 23.31 -1.14
CA LYS A 280 -0.88 24.19 -0.43
C LYS A 280 0.49 23.53 -0.25
N LYS A 281 0.53 22.21 -0.09
CA LYS A 281 1.76 21.46 0.20
C LYS A 281 2.37 20.88 -1.07
N PHE A 282 3.64 21.23 -1.33
CA PHE A 282 4.37 20.78 -2.52
C PHE A 282 4.40 19.26 -2.66
N LYS A 283 4.59 18.52 -1.56
CA LYS A 283 4.61 17.04 -1.57
C LYS A 283 3.34 16.44 -2.21
N ILE A 284 2.17 17.05 -1.98
CA ILE A 284 0.88 16.60 -2.54
C ILE A 284 0.78 16.99 -4.01
N ARG A 285 1.10 18.24 -4.35
CA ARG A 285 1.14 18.72 -5.74
C ARG A 285 2.05 17.84 -6.60
N LYS A 286 3.22 17.51 -6.06
CA LYS A 286 4.22 16.65 -6.70
C LYS A 286 3.66 15.28 -7.05
N GLU A 287 3.03 14.61 -6.09
CA GLU A 287 2.47 13.28 -6.35
C GLU A 287 1.31 13.35 -7.33
N ALA A 288 0.43 14.34 -7.20
CA ALA A 288 -0.70 14.54 -8.10
C ALA A 288 -0.25 14.77 -9.56
N MET A 289 0.66 15.72 -9.78
CA MET A 289 1.22 16.00 -11.11
C MET A 289 1.98 14.81 -11.67
N SER A 290 2.77 14.11 -10.85
CA SER A 290 3.51 12.91 -11.29
C SER A 290 2.57 11.77 -11.68
N GLY A 291 1.48 11.59 -10.94
CA GLY A 291 0.43 10.62 -11.25
C GLY A 291 -0.27 10.92 -12.57
N LEU A 292 -0.70 12.16 -12.78
CA LEU A 292 -1.31 12.57 -14.05
C LEU A 292 -0.34 12.46 -15.23
N ALA A 293 0.93 12.82 -15.04
CA ALA A 293 1.95 12.68 -16.08
C ALA A 293 2.18 11.22 -16.48
N LEU A 294 2.12 10.30 -15.51
CA LEU A 294 2.21 8.86 -15.77
C LEU A 294 1.00 8.36 -16.57
N ILE A 295 -0.21 8.82 -16.21
CA ILE A 295 -1.45 8.51 -16.94
C ILE A 295 -1.33 8.97 -18.40
N TYR A 296 -0.90 10.20 -18.63
CA TYR A 296 -0.68 10.74 -19.97
C TYR A 296 0.35 9.93 -20.77
N ARG A 297 1.47 9.58 -20.14
CA ARG A 297 2.51 8.75 -20.78
C ARG A 297 1.98 7.39 -21.21
N LYS A 298 1.17 6.73 -20.35
CA LYS A 298 0.59 5.42 -20.66
C LYS A 298 -0.36 5.51 -21.85
N HIS A 299 -1.21 6.54 -21.89
CA HIS A 299 -2.08 6.79 -23.04
C HIS A 299 -1.33 7.00 -24.35
N LEU A 300 -0.26 7.81 -24.36
CA LEU A 300 0.50 8.04 -25.59
C LEU A 300 1.24 6.81 -26.14
N SER A 301 1.28 5.72 -25.39
CA SER A 301 1.89 4.44 -25.81
C SER A 301 0.84 3.42 -26.22
N ASP A 302 -0.45 3.69 -26.01
CA ASP A 302 -1.55 2.75 -26.24
C ASP A 302 -2.74 3.48 -26.91
N PRO A 303 -3.07 3.17 -28.19
CA PRO A 303 -4.19 3.79 -28.87
C PRO A 303 -5.57 3.34 -28.33
N ASP A 304 -5.65 2.20 -27.62
CA ASP A 304 -6.90 1.58 -27.16
C ASP A 304 -7.25 1.94 -25.71
N VAL A 305 -7.29 3.23 -25.39
CA VAL A 305 -7.75 3.72 -24.07
C VAL A 305 -9.25 4.03 -24.02
N PRO A 306 -9.88 3.98 -22.83
CA PRO A 306 -11.27 4.39 -22.63
C PRO A 306 -11.56 5.87 -23.00
N ASN A 307 -12.83 6.18 -23.31
CA ASN A 307 -13.24 7.53 -23.72
C ASN A 307 -13.00 8.60 -22.64
N ALA A 308 -13.22 8.27 -21.37
CA ALA A 308 -12.93 9.18 -20.26
C ALA A 308 -11.43 9.47 -20.17
N THR A 309 -10.55 8.51 -20.48
CA THR A 309 -9.11 8.77 -20.69
C THR A 309 -8.87 9.78 -21.80
N LYS A 310 -9.47 9.56 -22.97
CA LYS A 310 -9.29 10.44 -24.15
C LYS A 310 -9.67 11.88 -23.83
N LYS A 311 -10.73 12.08 -23.03
CA LYS A 311 -11.13 13.39 -22.51
C LYS A 311 -10.17 13.91 -21.44
N ALA A 312 -9.65 13.05 -20.57
CA ALA A 312 -8.74 13.46 -19.50
C ALA A 312 -7.39 13.95 -20.02
N VAL A 313 -6.81 13.22 -20.97
CA VAL A 313 -5.50 13.55 -21.53
C VAL A 313 -5.48 14.88 -22.27
N THR A 314 -6.64 15.37 -22.74
CA THR A 314 -6.71 16.70 -23.36
C THR A 314 -6.32 17.77 -22.36
N TRP A 315 -6.79 17.72 -21.11
CA TRP A 315 -6.44 18.75 -20.13
C TRP A 315 -5.21 18.40 -19.27
N ILE A 316 -4.84 17.11 -19.13
CA ILE A 316 -3.71 16.70 -18.27
C ILE A 316 -2.40 17.37 -18.70
N LYS A 317 -2.10 17.35 -19.99
CA LYS A 317 -0.88 17.94 -20.55
C LYS A 317 -0.81 19.45 -20.27
N ASP A 318 -1.95 20.13 -20.41
CA ASP A 318 -2.07 21.56 -20.16
C ASP A 318 -1.86 21.84 -18.67
N LYS A 319 -2.51 21.06 -17.81
CA LYS A 319 -2.42 21.21 -16.36
C LYS A 319 -1.00 21.01 -15.83
N ILE A 320 -0.25 20.06 -16.40
CA ILE A 320 1.16 19.86 -16.06
C ILE A 320 1.99 21.09 -16.44
N LEU A 321 1.82 21.62 -17.66
CA LEU A 321 2.54 22.81 -18.12
C LEU A 321 2.14 24.08 -17.34
N HIS A 322 0.86 24.24 -17.01
CA HIS A 322 0.37 25.34 -16.16
C HIS A 322 1.04 25.35 -14.78
N GLY A 323 1.51 24.19 -14.29
CA GLY A 323 2.30 24.10 -13.06
C GLY A 323 3.54 25.00 -13.05
N TYR A 324 4.07 25.37 -14.22
CA TYR A 324 5.23 26.24 -14.33
C TYR A 324 4.94 27.70 -13.90
N TYR A 325 3.66 28.10 -13.85
CA TYR A 325 3.23 29.38 -13.30
C TYR A 325 3.28 29.44 -11.78
N MET A 326 3.43 28.30 -11.11
CA MET A 326 3.63 28.30 -9.65
C MET A 326 4.91 29.05 -9.29
N ALA A 327 4.86 29.83 -8.22
CA ALA A 327 5.99 30.63 -7.76
C ALA A 327 7.14 29.79 -7.19
N GLY A 328 6.85 28.56 -6.74
CA GLY A 328 7.82 27.67 -6.13
C GLY A 328 8.83 27.12 -7.13
N MET A 329 10.11 27.16 -6.78
CA MET A 329 11.18 26.60 -7.62
C MET A 329 11.05 25.09 -7.80
N GLU A 330 10.58 24.39 -6.76
CA GLU A 330 10.36 22.95 -6.82
C GLU A 330 9.26 22.58 -7.82
N ASP A 331 8.22 23.38 -7.96
CA ASP A 331 7.14 23.17 -8.94
C ASP A 331 7.67 23.34 -10.37
N ARG A 332 8.46 24.38 -10.63
CA ARG A 332 9.06 24.60 -11.96
C ARG A 332 9.96 23.43 -12.37
N LEU A 333 10.86 23.01 -11.48
CA LEU A 333 11.75 21.87 -11.73
C LEU A 333 11.00 20.54 -11.86
N LEU A 334 9.86 20.39 -11.17
CA LEU A 334 8.98 19.24 -11.35
C LEU A 334 8.39 19.23 -12.76
N VAL A 335 7.85 20.35 -13.24
CA VAL A 335 7.30 20.44 -14.61
C VAL A 335 8.37 20.17 -15.67
N GLU A 336 9.56 20.75 -15.52
CA GLU A 336 10.72 20.46 -16.39
C GLU A 336 11.05 18.97 -16.41
N ARG A 337 11.04 18.31 -15.25
CA ARG A 337 11.27 16.88 -15.15
C ARG A 337 10.17 16.09 -15.85
N LEU A 338 8.90 16.36 -15.55
CA LEU A 338 7.77 15.61 -16.12
C LEU A 338 7.67 15.80 -17.63
N LEU A 339 7.99 16.99 -18.15
CA LEU A 339 8.11 17.22 -19.58
C LEU A 339 9.09 16.23 -20.22
N ASN A 340 10.28 16.08 -19.63
CA ASN A 340 11.37 15.27 -20.17
C ASN A 340 11.26 13.76 -19.85
N THR A 341 10.45 13.34 -18.88
CA THR A 341 10.34 11.92 -18.47
C THR A 341 8.98 11.29 -18.80
N CYS A 342 7.95 12.12 -19.03
CA CYS A 342 6.58 11.67 -19.25
C CYS A 342 5.98 12.19 -20.56
N LEU A 343 5.95 13.51 -20.77
CA LEU A 343 5.27 14.09 -21.93
C LEU A 343 6.06 13.85 -23.22
N VAL A 344 7.37 14.11 -23.17
CA VAL A 344 8.33 13.88 -24.25
C VAL A 344 9.56 13.16 -23.68
N PRO A 345 9.46 11.84 -23.40
CA PRO A 345 10.52 11.11 -22.72
C PRO A 345 11.86 11.15 -23.47
N TYR A 346 12.93 11.64 -22.82
CA TYR A 346 14.23 11.86 -23.44
C TYR A 346 14.91 10.55 -23.91
N GLN A 347 14.53 9.42 -23.31
CA GLN A 347 15.06 8.09 -23.63
C GLN A 347 14.56 7.55 -24.98
N LEU A 348 13.50 8.13 -25.56
CA LEU A 348 12.98 7.69 -26.85
C LEU A 348 13.91 8.12 -28.00
N PRO A 349 13.91 7.37 -29.13
CA PRO A 349 14.59 7.77 -30.35
C PRO A 349 14.15 9.17 -30.83
N ALA A 350 15.06 9.90 -31.46
CA ALA A 350 14.84 11.30 -31.85
C ALA A 350 13.56 11.50 -32.69
N ALA A 351 13.29 10.61 -33.65
CA ALA A 351 12.08 10.66 -34.48
C ALA A 351 10.80 10.53 -33.66
N GLU A 352 10.74 9.58 -32.72
CA GLU A 352 9.58 9.35 -31.86
C GLU A 352 9.38 10.48 -30.85
N ARG A 353 10.47 11.04 -30.30
CA ARG A 353 10.39 12.25 -29.47
C ARG A 353 9.83 13.42 -30.24
N MET A 354 10.29 13.64 -31.47
CA MET A 354 9.82 14.76 -32.29
C MET A 354 8.33 14.61 -32.60
N LYS A 355 7.84 13.41 -32.91
CA LYS A 355 6.40 13.14 -33.07
C LYS A 355 5.61 13.49 -31.81
N LYS A 356 6.07 13.05 -30.64
CA LYS A 356 5.40 13.34 -29.35
C LYS A 356 5.44 14.83 -29.01
N LEU A 357 6.56 15.51 -29.25
CA LEU A 357 6.69 16.95 -29.06
C LEU A 357 5.77 17.73 -30.00
N TYR A 358 5.73 17.35 -31.28
CA TYR A 358 4.85 17.96 -32.27
C TYR A 358 3.37 17.80 -31.88
N HIS A 359 2.97 16.58 -31.50
CA HIS A 359 1.62 16.33 -31.01
C HIS A 359 1.29 17.15 -29.76
N LEU A 360 2.18 17.19 -28.78
CA LEU A 360 2.01 17.99 -27.57
C LEU A 360 1.80 19.47 -27.92
N LEU A 361 2.73 20.09 -28.65
CA LEU A 361 2.66 21.51 -29.00
C LEU A 361 1.47 21.85 -29.91
N GLY A 362 1.04 20.93 -30.76
CA GLY A 362 -0.13 21.11 -31.63
C GLY A 362 -1.47 20.98 -30.91
N THR A 363 -1.50 20.53 -29.66
CA THR A 363 -2.76 20.23 -28.94
C THR A 363 -2.88 20.91 -27.57
N VAL A 364 -1.81 21.53 -27.06
CA VAL A 364 -1.85 22.29 -25.80
C VAL A 364 -2.59 23.61 -25.96
N ASP A 365 -3.11 24.15 -24.86
CA ASP A 365 -3.74 25.46 -24.85
C ASP A 365 -2.72 26.63 -24.92
N GLU A 366 -3.23 27.84 -25.10
CA GLU A 366 -2.39 29.05 -25.23
C GLU A 366 -1.55 29.32 -23.97
N HIS A 367 -2.10 29.05 -22.78
CA HIS A 367 -1.39 29.23 -21.52
C HIS A 367 -0.27 28.21 -21.34
N ALA A 368 -0.52 26.96 -21.71
CA ALA A 368 0.47 25.89 -21.69
C ALA A 368 1.58 26.15 -22.72
N THR A 369 1.26 26.73 -23.89
CA THR A 369 2.26 27.18 -24.87
C THR A 369 3.15 28.27 -24.29
N LYS A 370 2.57 29.28 -23.63
CA LYS A 370 3.33 30.35 -22.94
C LYS A 370 4.23 29.79 -21.84
N ALA A 371 3.71 28.86 -21.02
CA ALA A 371 4.49 28.18 -19.99
C ALA A 371 5.66 27.38 -20.59
N PHE A 372 5.42 26.64 -21.68
CA PHE A 372 6.46 25.90 -22.39
C PHE A 372 7.55 26.84 -22.93
N MET A 373 7.18 27.97 -23.54
CA MET A 373 8.16 28.96 -24.02
C MET A 373 9.00 29.55 -22.90
N GLU A 374 8.39 29.84 -21.74
CA GLU A 374 9.11 30.36 -20.58
C GLU A 374 10.05 29.32 -19.98
N LEU A 375 9.64 28.04 -19.97
CA LEU A 375 10.50 26.92 -19.61
C LEU A 375 11.74 26.84 -20.50
N GLN A 376 11.57 26.93 -21.83
CA GLN A 376 12.70 26.89 -22.77
C GLN A 376 13.67 28.07 -22.57
N LYS A 377 13.15 29.28 -22.32
CA LYS A 377 13.98 30.45 -22.00
C LYS A 377 14.77 30.26 -20.71
N ASN A 378 14.13 29.74 -19.67
CA ASN A 378 14.79 29.46 -18.39
C ASN A 378 15.89 28.41 -18.57
N GLN A 379 15.61 27.33 -19.29
CA GLN A 379 16.60 26.29 -19.60
C GLN A 379 17.82 26.87 -20.36
N LEU A 380 17.60 27.75 -21.33
CA LEU A 380 18.67 28.46 -22.03
C LEU A 380 19.50 29.34 -21.09
N CYS A 381 18.83 30.09 -20.21
CA CYS A 381 19.49 30.95 -19.22
C CYS A 381 20.37 30.14 -18.26
N VAL A 382 19.83 29.06 -17.68
CA VAL A 382 20.56 28.17 -16.79
C VAL A 382 21.74 27.51 -17.51
N ARG A 383 21.54 27.02 -18.74
CA ARG A 383 22.63 26.45 -19.55
C ARG A 383 23.75 27.46 -19.77
N LYS A 384 23.42 28.71 -20.10
CA LYS A 384 24.41 29.78 -20.26
C LYS A 384 25.19 30.01 -18.97
N LEU A 385 24.52 30.10 -17.82
CA LEU A 385 25.17 30.23 -16.51
C LEU A 385 26.12 29.07 -16.22
N VAL A 386 25.71 27.84 -16.54
CA VAL A 386 26.55 26.64 -16.39
C VAL A 386 27.77 26.70 -17.30
N LEU A 387 27.61 27.02 -18.59
CA LEU A 387 28.73 27.12 -19.53
C LEU A 387 29.75 28.19 -19.12
N GLU A 388 29.26 29.38 -18.74
CA GLU A 388 30.12 30.45 -18.23
C GLU A 388 30.85 30.04 -16.95
N TRP A 389 30.19 29.29 -16.07
CA TRP A 389 30.81 28.76 -14.85
C TRP A 389 31.88 27.70 -15.15
N LEU A 390 31.67 26.83 -16.15
CA LEU A 390 32.65 25.83 -16.56
C LEU A 390 33.87 26.45 -17.24
N GLU A 391 33.68 27.51 -18.03
CA GLU A 391 34.79 28.26 -18.64
C GLU A 391 35.77 28.77 -17.58
N LEU A 392 35.26 29.22 -16.42
CA LEU A 392 36.11 29.67 -15.30
C LEU A 392 36.99 28.54 -14.74
N HIS A 393 36.59 27.28 -14.86
CA HIS A 393 37.40 26.13 -14.40
C HIS A 393 38.56 25.82 -15.35
N ARG A 394 38.46 26.19 -16.63
CA ARG A 394 39.52 26.02 -17.64
C ARG A 394 40.60 27.10 -17.57
N ARG A 395 40.37 28.19 -16.83
CA ARG A 395 41.35 29.28 -16.69
C ARG A 395 42.53 28.81 -15.83
N PRO A 396 43.77 28.86 -16.35
CA PRO A 396 44.94 28.26 -15.69
C PRO A 396 45.44 29.04 -14.46
N ILE A 397 45.12 30.34 -14.36
CA ILE A 397 45.63 31.22 -13.31
C ILE A 397 44.52 31.50 -12.29
N GLN A 398 44.71 31.08 -11.04
CA GLN A 398 43.80 31.44 -9.96
C GLN A 398 44.14 32.80 -9.37
N THR A 399 43.47 33.84 -9.86
CA THR A 399 43.53 35.19 -9.28
C THR A 399 42.38 35.41 -8.28
N ALA A 400 42.50 36.43 -7.43
CA ALA A 400 41.43 36.84 -6.52
C ALA A 400 40.15 37.25 -7.29
N GLU A 401 40.31 37.86 -8.47
CA GLU A 401 39.21 38.20 -9.37
C GLU A 401 38.50 36.95 -9.90
N LEU A 402 39.25 35.91 -10.32
CA LEU A 402 38.66 34.66 -10.79
C LEU A 402 37.88 33.95 -9.67
N GLN A 403 38.40 33.94 -8.45
CA GLN A 403 37.69 33.36 -7.30
C GLN A 403 36.40 34.12 -6.99
N LYS A 404 36.41 35.45 -7.12
CA LYS A 404 35.22 36.28 -6.99
C LYS A 404 34.19 36.00 -8.10
N GLU A 405 34.61 35.92 -9.35
CA GLU A 405 33.74 35.55 -10.49
C GLU A 405 33.12 34.17 -10.29
N MET A 406 33.91 33.19 -9.85
CA MET A 406 33.45 31.84 -9.55
C MET A 406 32.36 31.86 -8.46
N ALA A 407 32.58 32.56 -7.36
CA ALA A 407 31.62 32.68 -6.28
C ALA A 407 30.30 33.34 -6.74
N LEU A 408 30.37 34.35 -7.60
CA LEU A 408 29.20 34.99 -8.21
C LEU A 408 28.40 34.02 -9.10
N LYS A 409 29.08 33.19 -9.90
CA LYS A 409 28.42 32.16 -10.72
C LYS A 409 27.77 31.07 -9.88
N VAL A 410 28.47 30.60 -8.84
CA VAL A 410 27.90 29.63 -7.89
C VAL A 410 26.68 30.21 -7.18
N GLN A 411 26.70 31.48 -6.79
CA GLN A 411 25.55 32.17 -6.21
C GLN A 411 24.38 32.31 -7.20
N ALA A 412 24.66 32.62 -8.46
CA ALA A 412 23.62 32.71 -9.49
C ALA A 412 22.96 31.34 -9.74
N LEU A 413 23.77 30.29 -9.90
CA LEU A 413 23.30 28.91 -10.10
C LEU A 413 22.52 28.39 -8.90
N SER A 414 22.92 28.74 -7.67
CA SER A 414 22.21 28.27 -6.49
C SER A 414 20.79 28.83 -6.37
N ARG A 415 20.53 30.03 -6.92
CA ARG A 415 19.18 30.60 -7.04
C ARG A 415 18.32 29.88 -8.08
N CYS A 416 18.93 29.10 -8.96
CA CYS A 416 18.27 28.23 -9.93
C CYS A 416 17.95 26.83 -9.36
N LEU A 417 18.04 26.63 -8.04
CA LEU A 417 17.79 25.34 -7.38
C LEU A 417 16.96 25.53 -6.10
N PRO A 418 16.30 24.46 -5.58
CA PRO A 418 15.67 24.49 -4.27
C PRO A 418 16.73 24.66 -3.16
N GLU A 419 16.32 25.21 -2.02
CA GLU A 419 17.21 25.43 -0.87
C GLU A 419 18.54 26.15 -1.27
N PRO A 420 18.49 27.40 -1.77
CA PRO A 420 19.62 28.03 -2.47
C PRO A 420 20.91 28.15 -1.63
N VAL A 421 20.81 28.19 -0.30
CA VAL A 421 21.96 28.18 0.61
C VAL A 421 22.67 26.82 0.56
N LYS A 422 21.91 25.74 0.71
CA LYS A 422 22.42 24.37 0.65
C LYS A 422 22.90 24.01 -0.76
N ALA A 423 22.18 24.46 -1.80
CA ALA A 423 22.62 24.32 -3.18
C ALA A 423 23.96 25.03 -3.42
N HIS A 424 24.17 26.21 -2.84
CA HIS A 424 25.44 26.93 -2.92
C HIS A 424 26.60 26.12 -2.31
N GLU A 425 26.40 25.52 -1.14
CA GLU A 425 27.40 24.65 -0.51
C GLU A 425 27.75 23.45 -1.39
N PHE A 426 26.75 22.76 -1.94
CA PHE A 426 26.97 21.61 -2.83
C PHE A 426 27.64 22.01 -4.14
N LEU A 427 27.24 23.13 -4.75
CA LEU A 427 27.88 23.65 -5.96
C LEU A 427 29.34 24.07 -5.70
N THR A 428 29.64 24.60 -4.51
CA THR A 428 31.01 24.93 -4.11
C THR A 428 31.86 23.66 -3.97
N LYS A 429 31.32 22.62 -3.31
CA LYS A 429 31.99 21.31 -3.23
C LYS A 429 32.18 20.69 -4.62
N PHE A 430 31.17 20.75 -5.47
CA PHE A 430 31.22 20.25 -6.84
C PHE A 430 32.24 21.01 -7.69
N SER A 431 32.33 22.34 -7.56
CA SER A 431 33.38 23.16 -8.18
C SER A 431 34.78 22.66 -7.82
N ASN A 432 35.01 22.34 -6.54
CA ASN A 432 36.29 21.81 -6.09
C ASN A 432 36.59 20.42 -6.68
N HIS A 433 35.58 19.59 -6.92
CA HIS A 433 35.75 18.30 -7.61
C HIS A 433 36.09 18.51 -9.09
N LEU A 434 35.38 19.40 -9.79
CA LEU A 434 35.66 19.75 -11.19
C LEU A 434 37.09 20.26 -11.41
N LYS A 435 37.67 20.96 -10.42
CA LYS A 435 39.08 21.38 -10.48
C LYS A 435 40.09 20.23 -10.35
N ARG A 436 39.71 19.13 -9.70
CA ARG A 436 40.59 18.00 -9.40
C ARG A 436 40.47 16.87 -10.41
N ASP A 437 39.33 16.78 -11.09
CA ASP A 437 38.99 15.72 -12.02
C ASP A 437 38.66 16.31 -13.40
N SER A 438 39.64 16.23 -14.31
CA SER A 438 39.49 16.71 -15.68
C SER A 438 38.47 15.93 -16.49
N SER A 439 38.33 14.63 -16.21
CA SER A 439 37.33 13.77 -16.85
C SER A 439 35.92 14.19 -16.44
N LEU A 440 35.70 14.46 -15.15
CA LEU A 440 34.42 14.99 -14.67
C LEU A 440 34.06 16.33 -15.33
N LEU A 441 35.04 17.23 -15.47
CA LEU A 441 34.84 18.52 -16.15
C LEU A 441 34.46 18.33 -17.62
N GLU A 442 35.18 17.47 -18.35
CA GLU A 442 34.91 17.17 -19.76
C GLU A 442 33.52 16.56 -19.96
N HIS A 443 33.12 15.59 -19.14
CA HIS A 443 31.78 15.00 -19.20
C HIS A 443 30.69 16.04 -18.92
N PHE A 444 30.88 16.91 -17.94
CA PHE A 444 29.88 17.92 -17.61
C PHE A 444 29.79 19.02 -18.70
N GLU A 445 30.92 19.37 -19.33
CA GLU A 445 30.93 20.20 -20.54
C GLU A 445 30.17 19.54 -21.70
N ILE A 446 30.33 18.24 -21.93
CA ILE A 446 29.56 17.49 -22.94
C ILE A 446 28.06 17.64 -22.69
N VAL A 447 27.61 17.39 -21.46
CA VAL A 447 26.18 17.48 -21.09
C VAL A 447 25.63 18.90 -21.22
N ALA A 448 26.45 19.92 -20.95
CA ALA A 448 26.04 21.33 -21.03
C ALA A 448 26.02 21.88 -22.47
N ARG A 449 26.67 21.22 -23.45
CA ARG A 449 26.75 21.69 -24.85
C ARG A 449 25.35 21.81 -25.47
N PRO A 450 25.04 22.91 -26.18
CA PRO A 450 23.75 23.05 -26.86
C PRO A 450 23.46 22.01 -27.94
N SER A 451 24.50 21.47 -28.57
CA SER A 451 24.41 20.53 -29.69
C SER A 451 24.40 19.06 -29.28
N VAL A 452 24.51 18.75 -27.98
CA VAL A 452 24.59 17.36 -27.50
C VAL A 452 23.28 16.65 -27.73
N SER A 453 23.34 15.41 -28.23
CA SER A 453 22.16 14.56 -28.37
C SER A 453 21.81 13.89 -27.05
N CYS A 454 20.53 13.55 -26.85
CA CYS A 454 20.14 12.75 -25.67
C CYS A 454 20.86 11.40 -25.60
N LYS A 455 21.28 10.84 -26.74
CA LYS A 455 22.02 9.58 -26.80
C LYS A 455 23.45 9.74 -26.27
N GLU A 456 24.10 10.87 -26.53
CA GLU A 456 25.44 11.17 -26.00
C GLU A 456 25.39 11.52 -24.50
N CYS A 457 24.27 12.04 -24.01
CA CYS A 457 24.07 12.30 -22.58
C CYS A 457 23.64 11.07 -21.75
N SER A 458 23.16 10.00 -22.41
CA SER A 458 22.72 8.77 -21.73
C SER A 458 23.86 7.77 -21.65
#